data_AF-A0A5B8NJL2-F1
#
_entry.id   AF-A0A5B8NJL2-F1
#
_cell.length_a   1.000
_cell.length_b   1.000
_cell.length_c   1.000
_cell.angle_alpha   90.00
_cell.angle_beta   90.00
_cell.angle_gamma   90.00
#
_symmetry.space_group_name_H-M   'P 1'
#
loop_
_entity.id
_entity.type
_entity.pdbx_description
1 polymer ?
#
loop_
_entity_poly.entity_id
_entity_poly.type
_entity_poly.pdbx_seq_one_letter_code
_entity_poly.pdbx_strand_id
1 'polypeptide(L)'
;MIYSFDIFDTCITRTFAHPIDLFYLLSQDSGLEQSSNLVKARINAEHRTRSESKREDISIHQIYEKDNTLKQLSSAEKEILLEVKHLRPIKATQTLIKRLRQQGEKIIFISDMYLPYSVIRDILLKFEIAELADSLYISSDIGLVKGTGSLFKYVLKKRGDKT
;
A
#
# COMPACT_ATOMS: atom_id res chain seq x y z
N MET A 1 1.25 -25.64 -6.81
CA MET A 1 0.95 -25.01 -5.49
C MET A 1 0.58 -23.55 -5.68
N ILE A 2 0.28 -22.83 -4.59
CA ILE A 2 -0.01 -21.39 -4.59
C ILE A 2 1.00 -20.73 -3.67
N TYR A 3 1.60 -19.63 -4.14
CA TYR A 3 2.53 -18.82 -3.36
C TYR A 3 1.95 -17.42 -3.19
N SER A 4 1.77 -17.00 -1.94
CA SER A 4 1.38 -15.64 -1.59
C SER A 4 2.59 -14.81 -1.22
N PHE A 5 2.68 -13.62 -1.81
CA PHE A 5 3.73 -12.64 -1.51
C PHE A 5 3.14 -11.43 -0.81
N ASP A 6 3.78 -11.01 0.27
CA ASP A 6 3.64 -9.63 0.73
C ASP A 6 4.28 -8.69 -0.30
N ILE A 7 3.79 -7.46 -0.38
CA ILE A 7 4.24 -6.50 -1.40
C ILE A 7 5.37 -5.62 -0.84
N PHE A 8 5.12 -4.90 0.24
CA PHE A 8 6.08 -3.94 0.80
C PHE A 8 7.13 -4.66 1.64
N ASP A 9 8.37 -4.22 1.50
CA ASP A 9 9.59 -4.80 2.09
C ASP A 9 9.86 -6.27 1.71
N THR A 10 9.09 -6.80 0.75
CA THR A 10 9.23 -8.15 0.18
C THR A 10 9.37 -8.11 -1.33
N CYS A 11 8.39 -7.56 -2.07
CA CYS A 11 8.46 -7.42 -3.53
C CYS A 11 9.04 -6.08 -3.96
N ILE A 12 8.64 -5.02 -3.25
CA ILE A 12 9.07 -3.65 -3.47
C ILE A 12 9.44 -3.02 -2.13
N THR A 13 10.36 -2.07 -2.14
CA THR A 13 10.75 -1.32 -0.95
C THR A 13 10.82 0.17 -1.26
N ARG A 14 10.79 0.97 -0.21
CA ARG A 14 10.91 2.42 -0.28
C ARG A 14 12.38 2.82 -0.21
N THR A 15 12.72 3.98 -0.75
CA THR A 15 14.07 4.57 -0.59
C THR A 15 14.29 5.21 0.77
N PHE A 16 13.32 5.13 1.68
CA PHE A 16 13.37 5.67 3.04
C PHE A 16 12.84 4.63 4.04
N ALA A 17 13.27 4.74 5.30
CA ALA A 17 13.00 3.74 6.33
C ALA A 17 11.63 3.92 6.99
N HIS A 18 11.15 5.15 7.12
CA HIS A 18 9.92 5.44 7.86
C HIS A 18 8.90 6.20 7.01
N PRO A 19 7.60 5.88 7.09
CA PRO A 19 6.55 6.62 6.39
C PRO A 19 6.57 8.13 6.65
N ILE A 20 7.01 8.54 7.85
CA ILE A 20 7.12 9.97 8.19
C ILE A 20 8.10 10.73 7.28
N ASP A 21 9.12 10.05 6.74
CA ASP A 21 10.10 10.65 5.83
C ASP A 21 9.42 11.10 4.53
N LEU A 22 8.44 10.33 4.05
CA LEU A 22 7.61 10.72 2.91
C LEU A 22 6.84 12.02 3.20
N PHE A 23 6.29 12.17 4.40
CA PHE A 23 5.48 13.34 4.74
C PHE A 23 6.33 14.61 4.78
N TYR A 24 7.59 14.51 5.22
CA TYR A 24 8.55 15.62 5.12
C TYR A 24 8.94 15.93 3.67
N LEU A 25 9.10 14.90 2.82
CA LEU A 25 9.32 15.11 1.39
C LEU A 25 8.11 15.74 0.71
N LEU A 26 6.90 15.41 1.15
CA LEU A 26 5.65 15.97 0.62
C LEU A 26 5.51 17.47 0.93
N SER A 27 6.13 17.94 2.01
CA SER A 27 6.15 19.33 2.42
C SER A 27 7.45 20.08 2.09
N GLN A 28 8.36 19.47 1.31
CA GLN A 28 9.70 20.01 1.08
C GLN A 28 9.70 21.41 0.42
N ASP A 29 8.69 21.70 -0.39
CA ASP A 29 8.55 22.96 -1.13
C ASP A 29 7.84 24.05 -0.29
N SER A 30 7.48 23.73 0.96
CA SER A 30 6.79 24.62 1.90
C SER A 30 7.75 25.19 2.95
N GLY A 31 7.39 26.33 3.54
CA GLY A 31 8.12 26.85 4.71
C GLY A 31 8.09 25.88 5.90
N LEU A 32 9.08 25.96 6.79
CA LEU A 32 9.26 25.05 7.93
C LEU A 32 7.99 24.86 8.78
N GLU A 33 7.26 25.93 9.03
CA GLU A 33 6.01 25.89 9.80
C GLU A 33 4.92 25.07 9.09
N GLN A 34 4.69 25.33 7.79
CA GLN A 34 3.73 24.58 6.98
C GLN A 34 4.12 23.10 6.88
N SER A 35 5.42 22.81 6.80
CA SER A 35 5.93 21.45 6.80
C SER A 35 5.60 20.71 8.09
N SER A 36 5.86 21.32 9.25
CA SER A 36 5.47 20.74 10.55
C SER A 36 3.96 20.52 10.64
N ASN A 37 3.17 21.47 10.14
CA ASN A 37 1.71 21.39 10.16
C ASN A 37 1.18 20.27 9.26
N LEU A 38 1.74 20.08 8.06
CA LEU A 38 1.36 19.01 7.15
C LEU A 38 1.63 17.64 7.76
N VAL A 39 2.84 17.42 8.29
CA VAL A 39 3.22 16.14 8.91
C VAL A 39 2.30 15.80 10.07
N LYS A 40 2.05 16.77 10.96
CA LYS A 40 1.12 16.61 12.10
C LYS A 40 -0.30 16.33 11.63
N ALA A 41 -0.82 17.12 10.67
CA ALA A 41 -2.15 16.93 10.13
C ALA A 41 -2.31 15.54 9.51
N ARG A 42 -1.31 15.08 8.75
CA ARG A 42 -1.32 13.75 8.10
C ARG A 42 -1.33 12.59 9.08
N ILE A 43 -0.53 12.67 10.15
CA ILE A 43 -0.49 11.63 11.20
C ILE A 43 -1.80 11.62 11.99
N ASN A 44 -2.29 12.79 12.40
CA ASN A 44 -3.53 12.92 13.16
C ASN A 44 -4.75 12.46 12.35
N ALA A 45 -4.80 12.81 11.06
CA ALA A 45 -5.85 12.38 10.16
C ALA A 45 -5.92 10.85 10.08
N GLU A 46 -4.76 10.18 9.94
CA GLU A 46 -4.72 8.73 9.89
C GLU A 46 -5.19 8.10 11.20
N HIS A 47 -4.64 8.55 12.33
CA HIS A 47 -5.02 8.06 13.65
C HIS A 47 -6.53 8.19 13.86
N ARG A 48 -7.09 9.37 13.57
CA ARG A 48 -8.53 9.65 13.69
C ARG A 48 -9.38 8.81 12.74
N THR A 49 -8.90 8.61 11.51
CA THR A 49 -9.60 7.78 10.53
C THR A 49 -9.63 6.32 10.99
N ARG A 50 -8.52 5.79 11.52
CA ARG A 50 -8.46 4.43 12.08
C ARG A 50 -9.36 4.27 13.30
N SER A 51 -9.31 5.21 14.26
CA SER A 51 -10.10 5.11 15.50
C SER A 51 -11.61 5.16 15.27
N GLU A 52 -12.06 5.87 14.24
CA GLU A 52 -13.49 6.04 13.93
C GLU A 52 -13.99 5.07 12.83
N SER A 53 -13.09 4.32 12.18
CA SER A 53 -13.44 3.37 11.14
C SER A 53 -14.04 2.10 11.73
N LYS A 54 -15.08 1.58 11.07
CA LYS A 54 -15.61 0.23 11.32
C LYS A 54 -14.86 -0.87 10.56
N ARG A 55 -13.97 -0.48 9.63
CA ARG A 55 -13.09 -1.37 8.85
C ARG A 55 -11.79 -1.56 9.59
N GLU A 56 -11.15 -2.72 9.41
CA GLU A 56 -9.84 -2.99 10.00
C GLU A 56 -8.71 -2.18 9.33
N ASP A 57 -8.92 -1.79 8.06
CA ASP A 57 -8.00 -0.91 7.34
C ASP A 57 -8.70 0.22 6.58
N ILE A 58 -7.91 1.25 6.25
CA ILE A 58 -8.36 2.52 5.70
C ILE A 58 -7.53 2.92 4.47
N SER A 59 -8.13 3.62 3.53
CA SER A 59 -7.45 4.12 2.34
C SER A 59 -6.92 5.54 2.50
N ILE A 60 -5.94 5.90 1.68
CA ILE A 60 -5.41 7.26 1.64
C ILE A 60 -6.50 8.31 1.40
N HIS A 61 -7.49 8.02 0.56
CA HIS A 61 -8.60 8.93 0.31
C HIS A 61 -9.45 9.16 1.57
N GLN A 62 -9.68 8.10 2.36
CA GLN A 62 -10.38 8.24 3.65
C GLN A 62 -9.59 9.10 4.63
N ILE A 63 -8.26 8.96 4.64
CA ILE A 63 -7.37 9.78 5.46
C ILE A 63 -7.48 11.25 5.08
N TYR A 64 -7.37 11.58 3.80
CA TYR A 64 -7.48 12.97 3.32
C TYR A 64 -8.88 13.54 3.55
N GLU A 65 -9.95 12.77 3.35
CA GLU A 65 -11.30 13.25 3.62
C GLU A 65 -11.54 13.60 5.10
N LYS A 66 -10.79 13.00 6.01
CA LYS A 66 -10.99 13.18 7.46
C LYS A 66 -10.56 14.55 7.98
N ASP A 67 -9.59 15.19 7.33
CA ASP A 67 -8.93 16.38 7.86
C ASP A 67 -8.86 17.51 6.81
N ASN A 68 -9.58 18.60 7.08
CA ASN A 68 -9.61 19.76 6.19
C ASN A 68 -8.27 20.50 6.13
N THR A 69 -7.49 20.50 7.22
CA THR A 69 -6.16 21.11 7.23
C THR A 69 -5.23 20.35 6.30
N LEU A 70 -5.27 19.02 6.36
CA LEU A 70 -4.51 18.17 5.45
C LEU A 70 -4.89 18.42 3.98
N LYS A 71 -6.19 18.51 3.67
CA LYS A 71 -6.68 18.84 2.31
C LYS A 71 -6.28 20.23 1.82
N GLN A 72 -6.08 21.19 2.72
CA GLN A 72 -5.59 22.53 2.36
C GLN A 72 -4.09 22.53 2.09
N LEU A 73 -3.33 21.68 2.77
CA LEU A 73 -1.87 21.62 2.66
C LEU A 73 -1.39 20.70 1.54
N SER A 74 -2.13 19.63 1.21
CA SER A 74 -1.76 18.65 0.18
C SER A 74 -2.97 17.88 -0.37
N SER A 75 -2.73 16.90 -1.24
CA SER A 75 -3.74 15.97 -1.74
C SER A 75 -3.25 14.52 -1.74
N ALA A 76 -4.18 13.58 -1.74
CA ALA A 76 -3.89 12.15 -1.82
C ALA A 76 -3.07 11.82 -3.08
N GLU A 77 -3.36 12.46 -4.21
CA GLU A 77 -2.66 12.25 -5.48
C GLU A 77 -1.20 12.68 -5.39
N LYS A 78 -0.89 13.80 -4.72
CA LYS A 78 0.50 14.22 -4.51
C LYS A 78 1.28 13.21 -3.69
N GLU A 79 0.69 12.72 -2.60
CA GLU A 79 1.30 11.69 -1.74
C GLU A 79 1.48 10.36 -2.51
N ILE A 80 0.48 9.92 -3.27
CA ILE A 80 0.55 8.72 -4.13
C ILE A 80 1.68 8.83 -5.14
N LEU A 81 1.77 9.96 -5.85
CA LEU A 81 2.83 10.20 -6.85
C LEU A 81 4.21 10.16 -6.20
N LEU A 82 4.33 10.72 -5.00
CA LEU A 82 5.57 10.74 -4.26
C LEU A 82 5.96 9.34 -3.75
N GLU A 83 5.01 8.54 -3.27
CA GLU A 83 5.22 7.12 -2.95
C GLU A 83 5.75 6.37 -4.17
N VAL A 84 5.03 6.44 -5.29
CA VAL A 84 5.40 5.76 -6.55
C VAL A 84 6.83 6.12 -6.98
N LYS A 85 7.21 7.40 -6.86
CA LYS A 85 8.54 7.90 -7.21
C LYS A 85 9.66 7.24 -6.39
N HIS A 86 9.38 6.90 -5.13
CA HIS A 86 10.34 6.36 -4.17
C HIS A 86 10.28 4.85 -3.99
N LEU A 87 9.47 4.14 -4.79
CA LEU A 87 9.42 2.68 -4.76
C LEU A 87 10.46 2.05 -5.68
N ARG A 88 11.08 0.97 -5.23
CA ARG A 88 12.08 0.20 -5.96
C ARG A 88 11.77 -1.30 -5.86
N PRO A 89 11.98 -2.10 -6.92
CA PRO A 89 11.78 -3.53 -6.86
C PRO A 89 12.91 -4.21 -6.07
N ILE A 90 12.55 -5.22 -5.27
CA ILE A 90 13.52 -6.11 -4.63
C ILE A 90 13.88 -7.22 -5.64
N LYS A 91 15.08 -7.14 -6.21
CA LYS A 91 15.51 -8.01 -7.31
C LYS A 91 15.53 -9.49 -6.96
N ALA A 92 15.86 -9.84 -5.72
CA ALA A 92 15.82 -11.23 -5.27
C ALA A 92 14.41 -11.83 -5.37
N THR A 93 13.41 -11.12 -4.87
CA THR A 93 12.01 -11.54 -4.91
C THR A 93 11.45 -11.55 -6.33
N GLN A 94 11.83 -10.57 -7.15
CA GLN A 94 11.47 -10.56 -8.57
C GLN A 94 11.95 -11.84 -9.28
N THR A 95 13.21 -12.23 -9.07
CA THR A 95 13.79 -13.46 -9.65
C THR A 95 13.10 -14.71 -9.11
N LEU A 96 12.79 -14.75 -7.81
CA LEU A 96 12.05 -15.86 -7.20
C LEU A 96 10.68 -16.04 -7.83
N ILE A 97 9.91 -14.96 -7.97
CA ILE A 97 8.57 -15.00 -8.59
C ILE A 97 8.67 -15.49 -10.04
N LYS A 98 9.62 -14.98 -10.83
CA LYS A 98 9.86 -15.44 -12.21
C LYS A 98 10.14 -16.94 -12.26
N ARG A 99 10.99 -17.46 -11.35
CA ARG A 99 11.30 -18.89 -11.26
C ARG A 99 10.07 -19.73 -10.90
N LEU A 100 9.32 -19.34 -9.87
CA LEU A 100 8.11 -20.06 -9.44
C LEU A 100 7.10 -20.12 -10.59
N ARG A 101 6.92 -19.00 -11.30
CA ARG A 101 6.01 -18.95 -12.45
C ARG A 101 6.44 -19.90 -13.57
N GLN A 102 7.75 -19.99 -13.87
CA GLN A 102 8.28 -20.95 -14.85
C GLN A 102 8.05 -22.42 -14.44
N GLN A 103 7.90 -22.69 -13.15
CA GLN A 103 7.55 -24.01 -12.62
C GLN A 103 6.05 -24.31 -12.68
N GLY A 104 5.24 -23.39 -13.21
CA GLY A 104 3.77 -23.52 -13.27
C GLY A 104 3.07 -23.18 -11.96
N GLU A 105 3.76 -22.52 -11.03
CA GLU A 105 3.18 -22.13 -9.74
C GLU A 105 2.24 -20.93 -9.88
N LYS A 106 1.16 -20.92 -9.08
CA LYS A 106 0.23 -19.80 -9.02
C LYS A 106 0.72 -18.75 -8.03
N ILE A 107 0.77 -17.50 -8.46
CA ILE A 107 1.24 -16.37 -7.65
C ILE A 107 0.05 -15.50 -7.21
N ILE A 108 0.04 -15.09 -5.95
CA ILE A 108 -0.89 -14.08 -5.43
C ILE A 108 -0.14 -13.00 -4.63
N PHE A 109 -0.63 -11.77 -4.70
CA PHE A 109 -0.08 -10.63 -3.98
C PHE A 109 -1.09 -10.12 -2.95
N ILE A 110 -0.62 -9.87 -1.73
CA ILE A 110 -1.44 -9.38 -0.62
C ILE A 110 -0.66 -8.28 0.08
N SER A 111 -1.30 -7.16 0.45
CA SER A 111 -0.59 -6.12 1.20
C SER A 111 -1.50 -5.34 2.14
N ASP A 112 -0.95 -5.05 3.33
CA ASP A 112 -1.53 -4.15 4.32
C ASP A 112 -1.07 -2.71 4.05
N MET A 113 -1.77 -1.99 3.17
CA MET A 113 -1.36 -0.70 2.65
C MET A 113 -2.53 0.21 2.32
N TYR A 114 -2.36 1.52 2.57
CA TYR A 114 -3.36 2.55 2.31
C TYR A 114 -3.46 3.00 0.83
N LEU A 115 -2.53 2.54 -0.02
CA LEU A 115 -2.50 2.91 -1.44
C LEU A 115 -3.55 2.12 -2.23
N PRO A 116 -4.24 2.74 -3.22
CA PRO A 116 -5.27 2.05 -3.98
C PRO A 116 -4.75 0.83 -4.77
N TYR A 117 -5.61 -0.16 -4.98
CA TYR A 117 -5.34 -1.34 -5.81
C TYR A 117 -4.77 -0.99 -7.19
N SER A 118 -5.35 0.00 -7.88
CA SER A 118 -4.91 0.41 -9.22
C SER A 118 -3.44 0.85 -9.22
N VAL A 119 -3.06 1.68 -8.24
CA VAL A 119 -1.69 2.19 -8.07
C VAL A 119 -0.72 1.03 -7.85
N ILE A 120 -1.03 0.12 -6.92
CA ILE A 120 -0.14 -1.01 -6.62
C ILE A 120 -0.03 -1.96 -7.81
N ARG A 121 -1.15 -2.24 -8.49
CA ARG A 121 -1.18 -3.08 -9.69
C ARG A 121 -0.25 -2.53 -10.76
N ASP A 122 -0.35 -1.23 -11.06
CA ASP A 122 0.44 -0.59 -12.09
C ASP A 122 1.94 -0.60 -11.74
N ILE A 123 2.30 -0.42 -10.47
CA ILE A 123 3.68 -0.52 -10.00
C ILE A 123 4.22 -1.95 -10.18
N LEU A 124 3.47 -2.98 -9.77
CA LEU A 124 3.91 -4.36 -9.89
C LEU A 124 4.07 -4.80 -11.35
N LEU A 125 3.20 -4.34 -12.24
CA LEU A 125 3.32 -4.57 -13.69
C LEU A 125 4.53 -3.82 -14.26
N LYS A 126 4.69 -2.53 -13.93
CA LYS A 126 5.84 -1.71 -14.37
C LYS A 126 7.17 -2.30 -13.95
N PHE A 127 7.24 -2.89 -12.76
CA PHE A 127 8.45 -3.54 -12.27
C PHE A 127 8.61 -4.99 -12.72
N GLU A 128 7.71 -5.50 -13.58
CA GLU A 128 7.72 -6.90 -14.04
C GLU A 128 7.76 -7.91 -12.87
N ILE A 129 6.99 -7.63 -11.83
CA ILE A 129 6.81 -8.50 -10.67
C ILE A 129 5.51 -9.30 -10.86
N ALA A 130 4.43 -8.63 -11.24
CA ALA A 130 3.12 -9.23 -11.50
C ALA A 130 2.85 -9.35 -13.01
N GLU A 131 1.91 -10.23 -13.36
CA GLU A 131 1.25 -10.34 -14.66
C GLU A 131 -0.23 -9.98 -14.54
N LEU A 132 -0.90 -9.69 -15.66
CA LEU A 132 -2.31 -9.28 -15.67
C LEU A 132 -3.26 -10.32 -15.06
N ALA A 133 -2.88 -11.60 -15.10
CA ALA A 133 -3.64 -12.72 -14.57
C ALA A 133 -3.42 -12.98 -13.07
N ASP A 134 -2.41 -12.36 -12.45
CA ASP A 134 -2.11 -12.56 -11.04
C ASP A 134 -3.20 -11.93 -10.17
N SER A 135 -3.54 -12.61 -9.07
CA SER A 135 -4.48 -12.07 -8.09
C SER A 135 -3.78 -11.09 -7.16
N LEU A 136 -4.41 -9.95 -6.89
CA LEU A 136 -3.91 -8.90 -6.01
C LEU A 136 -5.00 -8.51 -5.00
N TYR A 137 -4.62 -8.38 -3.74
CA TYR A 137 -5.51 -8.01 -2.64
C TYR A 137 -4.87 -6.91 -1.80
N ILE A 138 -5.52 -5.75 -1.75
CA ILE A 138 -5.09 -4.61 -0.94
C ILE A 138 -6.04 -4.43 0.24
N SER A 139 -5.48 -4.40 1.43
CA SER A 139 -6.20 -4.29 2.70
C SER A 139 -7.08 -3.04 2.76
N SER A 140 -6.63 -1.86 2.32
CA SER A 140 -7.40 -0.63 2.40
C SER A 140 -8.67 -0.69 1.57
N ASP A 141 -8.60 -1.34 0.42
CA ASP A 141 -9.71 -1.46 -0.53
C ASP A 141 -10.74 -2.48 -0.03
N ILE A 142 -10.27 -3.57 0.60
CA ILE A 142 -11.12 -4.63 1.16
C ILE A 142 -11.65 -4.25 2.56
N GLY A 143 -10.88 -3.50 3.33
CA GLY A 143 -11.16 -3.08 4.70
C GLY A 143 -10.75 -4.10 5.76
N LEU A 144 -9.84 -5.03 5.43
CA LEU A 144 -9.38 -6.12 6.28
C LEU A 144 -7.85 -6.17 6.29
N VAL A 145 -7.23 -6.49 7.43
CA VAL A 145 -5.76 -6.59 7.54
C VAL A 145 -5.28 -8.05 7.65
N LYS A 146 -3.99 -8.28 7.40
CA LYS A 146 -3.33 -9.58 7.62
C LYS A 146 -3.22 -9.91 9.11
N GLY A 147 -2.96 -8.92 9.95
CA GLY A 147 -2.66 -9.11 11.39
C GLY A 147 -3.78 -9.80 12.19
N THR A 148 -5.04 -9.59 11.81
CA THR A 148 -6.22 -10.25 12.41
C THR A 148 -6.52 -11.63 11.78
N GLY A 149 -5.85 -11.96 10.67
CA GLY A 149 -6.16 -13.10 9.82
C GLY A 149 -7.39 -12.90 8.91
N SER A 150 -8.11 -11.79 9.03
CA SER A 150 -9.34 -11.56 8.27
C SER A 150 -9.10 -11.46 6.77
N LEU A 151 -8.01 -10.82 6.35
CA LEU A 151 -7.68 -10.71 4.92
C LEU A 151 -7.36 -12.07 4.30
N PHE A 152 -6.65 -12.96 5.01
CA PHE A 152 -6.38 -14.32 4.51
C PHE A 152 -7.66 -15.14 4.37
N LYS A 153 -8.58 -15.07 5.34
CA LYS A 153 -9.89 -15.74 5.26
C LYS A 153 -10.70 -15.22 4.07
N TYR A 154 -10.67 -13.92 3.82
CA TYR A 154 -11.30 -13.31 2.64
C TYR A 154 -10.72 -13.87 1.34
N VAL A 155 -9.40 -13.96 1.23
CA VAL A 155 -8.70 -14.49 0.04
C VAL A 155 -9.08 -15.94 -0.22
N LEU A 156 -9.04 -16.82 0.80
CA LEU A 156 -9.43 -18.23 0.66
C LEU A 156 -10.87 -18.36 0.16
N LYS A 157 -11.81 -17.64 0.79
CA LYS A 157 -13.22 -17.63 0.37
C LYS A 157 -13.39 -17.16 -1.07
N LYS A 158 -12.70 -16.10 -1.48
CA LYS A 158 -12.81 -15.54 -2.84
C LYS A 158 -12.30 -16.50 -3.91
N ARG A 159 -11.31 -17.34 -3.57
CA ARG A 159 -10.72 -18.34 -4.46
C ARG A 159 -11.50 -19.65 -4.51
N GLY A 160 -12.42 -19.87 -3.58
CA GLY A 160 -13.14 -21.14 -3.44
C GLY A 160 -12.32 -22.21 -2.72
N ASP A 161 -11.21 -21.83 -2.08
CA ASP A 161 -10.39 -22.71 -1.25
C ASP A 161 -11.15 -22.88 0.09
N LYS A 162 -11.61 -24.10 0.40
CA LYS A 162 -12.32 -24.40 1.65
C LYS A 162 -11.34 -24.26 2.82
N THR A 163 -11.72 -23.46 3.83
CA THR A 163 -11.06 -23.38 5.14
C THR A 163 -11.17 -24.69 5.90
#